data_AF-A0A419SJ78-F1
#
_entry.id   AF-A0A419SJ78-F1
#
_cell.length_a   1.000
_cell.length_b   1.000
_cell.length_c   1.000
_cell.angle_alpha   90.00
_cell.angle_beta   90.00
_cell.angle_gamma   90.00
#
_symmetry.space_group_name_H-M   'P 1'
#
loop_
_entity.id
_entity.type
_entity.pdbx_description
1 polymer ?
#
loop_
_entity_poly.entity_id
_entity_poly.type
_entity_poly.pdbx_seq_one_letter_code
_entity_poly.pdbx_strand_id
1 'polypeptide(L)'
;MTVVRQDAWTPDDDLILAEVTLRHIREGGTQLEAFEEVGEKLGRTAAACGFRWNSCVRKKYEAAIQIAKAQRKQRKQAQRNRPSSRALPTSYDESAMTSSTDHHEPIMSDVSIPVYSELEEELSFDAVIRFLKNQKNLSKRIKQMEKELEEKEEELVQLRQENNQMNKQLNHALTDYQVVNEDYRTLIQIMDRARKMALLTDDEDLDAKPKFKMDANGNLERVD
;
A
#
# COMPACT_ATOMS: atom_id res chain seq x y z
N MET A 1 42.10 -0.49 7.18
CA MET A 1 40.97 0.39 7.58
C MET A 1 40.23 -0.29 8.71
N THR A 2 40.03 0.40 9.82
CA THR A 2 39.26 -0.10 10.97
C THR A 2 37.77 -0.02 10.64
N VAL A 3 37.13 -1.17 10.44
CA VAL A 3 35.67 -1.25 10.19
C VAL A 3 34.95 -0.82 11.48
N VAL A 4 34.35 0.36 11.46
CA VAL A 4 33.53 0.88 12.56
C VAL A 4 32.27 0.02 12.65
N ARG A 5 32.05 -0.60 13.82
CA ARG A 5 30.84 -1.40 14.06
C ARG A 5 29.61 -0.50 14.12
N GLN A 6 28.64 -0.75 13.25
CA GLN A 6 27.29 -0.21 13.36
C GLN A 6 26.41 -1.20 14.12
N ASP A 7 26.28 -1.00 15.44
CA ASP A 7 25.60 -1.96 16.32
C ASP A 7 24.07 -1.85 16.31
N ALA A 8 23.51 -0.75 15.82
CA ALA A 8 22.06 -0.54 15.76
C ALA A 8 21.54 -0.43 14.32
N TRP A 9 20.36 -1.01 14.08
CA TRP A 9 19.59 -0.84 12.85
C TRP A 9 18.67 0.37 12.97
N THR A 10 18.69 1.25 11.98
CA THR A 10 17.81 2.42 11.90
C THR A 10 16.60 2.16 11.01
N PRO A 11 15.53 2.97 11.11
CA PRO A 11 14.41 2.91 10.17
C PRO A 11 14.84 3.15 8.71
N ASP A 12 15.85 3.99 8.49
CA ASP A 12 16.39 4.28 7.15
C ASP A 12 17.13 3.08 6.58
N ASP A 13 17.88 2.34 7.42
CA ASP A 13 18.49 1.06 7.03
C ASP A 13 17.42 0.04 6.62
N ASP A 14 16.31 -0.05 7.38
CA ASP A 14 15.19 -0.94 7.08
C ASP A 14 14.52 -0.54 5.74
N LEU A 15 14.44 0.76 5.44
CA LEU A 15 13.88 1.29 4.20
C LEU A 15 14.75 0.90 2.98
N ILE A 16 16.07 1.09 3.08
CA ILE A 16 17.03 0.71 2.03
C ILE A 16 16.98 -0.80 1.78
N LEU A 17 16.96 -1.60 2.85
CA LEU A 17 16.84 -3.05 2.77
C LEU A 17 15.53 -3.47 2.08
N ALA A 18 14.42 -2.81 2.40
CA ALA A 18 13.13 -3.09 1.79
C ALA A 18 13.09 -2.71 0.30
N GLU A 19 13.56 -1.52 -0.06
CA GLU A 19 13.53 -1.02 -1.44
C GLU A 19 14.30 -1.95 -2.39
N VAL A 20 15.56 -2.27 -2.04
CA VAL A 20 16.43 -3.11 -2.86
C VAL A 20 15.88 -4.52 -2.96
N THR A 21 15.43 -5.10 -1.85
CA THR A 21 14.88 -6.47 -1.85
C THR A 21 13.60 -6.54 -2.69
N LEU A 22 12.70 -5.56 -2.59
CA LEU A 22 11.48 -5.52 -3.41
C LEU A 22 11.80 -5.31 -4.89
N ARG A 23 12.84 -4.53 -5.22
CA ARG A 23 13.32 -4.38 -6.60
C ARG A 23 13.79 -5.70 -7.19
N HIS A 24 14.65 -6.43 -6.49
CA HIS A 24 15.10 -7.77 -6.93
C HIS A 24 13.93 -8.75 -7.09
N ILE A 25 12.93 -8.72 -6.20
CA ILE A 25 11.73 -9.54 -6.34
C ILE A 25 10.95 -9.23 -7.63
N ARG A 26 10.79 -7.95 -7.99
CA ARG A 26 10.09 -7.55 -9.23
C ARG A 26 10.88 -7.93 -10.48
N GLU A 27 12.18 -7.70 -10.44
CA GLU A 27 13.09 -7.89 -11.59
C GLU A 27 13.40 -9.36 -11.85
N GLY A 28 13.26 -10.20 -10.81
CA GLY A 28 13.46 -11.63 -10.86
C GLY A 28 14.79 -12.11 -10.28
N GLY A 29 15.56 -11.21 -9.66
CA GLY A 29 16.79 -11.51 -8.93
C GLY A 29 16.53 -12.34 -7.66
N THR A 30 17.62 -12.77 -7.05
CA THR A 30 17.62 -13.58 -5.83
C THR A 30 17.68 -12.68 -4.58
N GLN A 31 17.24 -13.21 -3.44
CA GLN A 31 17.38 -12.49 -2.17
C GLN A 31 18.86 -12.36 -1.75
N LEU A 32 19.72 -13.30 -2.16
CA LEU A 32 21.14 -13.26 -1.86
C LEU A 32 21.82 -12.07 -2.56
N GLU A 33 21.55 -11.89 -3.85
CA GLU A 33 22.02 -10.72 -4.61
C GLU A 33 21.52 -9.41 -4.01
N ALA A 34 20.26 -9.37 -3.57
CA ALA A 34 19.71 -8.20 -2.89
C ALA A 34 20.42 -7.90 -1.56
N PHE A 35 20.72 -8.92 -0.76
CA PHE A 35 21.38 -8.74 0.54
C PHE A 35 22.85 -8.40 0.42
N GLU A 36 23.54 -8.90 -0.62
CA GLU A 36 24.90 -8.49 -0.96
C GLU A 36 24.93 -7.01 -1.33
N GLU A 37 24.05 -6.57 -2.22
CA GLU A 37 23.96 -5.16 -2.62
C GLU A 37 23.62 -4.22 -1.44
N VAL A 38 22.68 -4.62 -0.57
CA VAL A 38 22.36 -3.83 0.63
C VAL A 38 23.51 -3.85 1.63
N GLY A 39 24.20 -4.98 1.74
CA GLY A 39 25.35 -5.13 2.61
C GLY A 39 26.47 -4.16 2.24
N GLU A 40 26.80 -4.07 0.96
CA GLU A 40 27.78 -3.09 0.46
C GLU A 40 27.34 -1.65 0.74
N LYS A 41 26.07 -1.32 0.47
CA LYS A 41 25.52 0.04 0.69
C LYS A 41 25.53 0.48 2.15
N LEU A 42 25.20 -0.44 3.06
CA LEU A 42 25.10 -0.14 4.50
C LEU A 42 26.39 -0.45 5.27
N GLY A 43 27.43 -0.94 4.59
CA GLY A 43 28.66 -1.40 5.26
C GLY A 43 28.42 -2.59 6.20
N ARG A 44 27.47 -3.47 5.89
CA ARG A 44 27.09 -4.65 6.69
C ARG A 44 27.25 -5.94 5.88
N THR A 45 27.33 -7.09 6.53
CA THR A 45 27.40 -8.38 5.83
C THR A 45 26.03 -8.78 5.26
N ALA A 46 25.99 -9.46 4.11
CA ALA A 46 24.76 -9.99 3.53
C ALA A 46 23.96 -10.88 4.51
N ALA A 47 24.65 -11.66 5.35
CA ALA A 47 24.02 -12.47 6.40
C ALA A 47 23.26 -11.62 7.44
N ALA A 48 23.83 -10.48 7.86
CA ALA A 48 23.17 -9.56 8.78
C ALA A 48 21.93 -8.91 8.14
N CYS A 49 22.01 -8.52 6.87
CA CYS A 49 20.87 -8.03 6.10
C CYS A 49 19.75 -9.08 6.01
N GLY A 50 20.10 -10.34 5.75
CA GLY A 50 19.16 -11.45 5.72
C GLY A 50 18.49 -11.70 7.08
N PHE A 51 19.24 -11.64 8.17
CA PHE A 51 18.68 -11.78 9.53
C PHE A 51 17.70 -10.65 9.85
N ARG A 52 18.07 -9.40 9.57
CA ARG A 52 17.21 -8.24 9.78
C ARG A 52 15.94 -8.30 8.94
N TRP A 53 16.09 -8.71 7.68
CA TRP A 53 14.97 -8.92 6.76
C TRP A 53 13.96 -9.92 7.32
N ASN A 54 14.43 -11.12 7.69
CA ASN A 54 13.56 -12.21 8.15
C ASN A 54 12.90 -11.91 9.50
N SER A 55 13.59 -11.19 10.38
CA SER A 55 13.11 -10.94 11.75
C SER A 55 12.08 -9.82 11.83
N CYS A 56 12.31 -8.72 11.10
CA CYS A 56 11.54 -7.48 11.23
C CYS A 56 10.98 -6.97 9.90
N VAL A 57 11.83 -6.72 8.91
CA VAL A 57 11.43 -5.95 7.70
C VAL A 57 10.41 -6.72 6.86
N ARG A 58 10.61 -8.03 6.65
CA ARG A 58 9.69 -8.86 5.85
C ARG A 58 8.23 -8.76 6.33
N LYS A 59 8.03 -8.79 7.65
CA LYS A 59 6.68 -8.72 8.26
C LYS A 59 6.03 -7.35 8.04
N LYS A 60 6.81 -6.27 8.11
CA LYS A 60 6.32 -4.91 7.89
C LYS A 60 5.90 -4.66 6.43
N TYR A 61 6.56 -5.31 5.47
CA TYR A 61 6.37 -5.08 4.04
C TYR A 61 5.64 -6.23 3.31
N GLU A 62 4.88 -7.07 4.02
CA GLU A 62 4.22 -8.26 3.44
C GLU A 62 3.33 -7.91 2.23
N ALA A 63 2.52 -6.85 2.34
CA ALA A 63 1.69 -6.38 1.23
C ALA A 63 2.53 -5.96 0.00
N ALA A 64 3.62 -5.24 0.21
CA ALA A 64 4.52 -4.82 -0.87
C ALA A 64 5.23 -6.02 -1.53
N ILE A 65 5.58 -7.04 -0.75
CA ILE A 65 6.15 -8.30 -1.26
C ILE A 65 5.14 -9.02 -2.16
N GLN A 66 3.87 -9.07 -1.78
CA GLN A 66 2.81 -9.69 -2.60
C GLN A 66 2.65 -8.94 -3.93
N ILE A 67 2.60 -7.61 -3.90
CA ILE A 67 2.53 -6.77 -5.09
C ILE A 67 3.76 -7.00 -5.99
N ALA A 68 4.97 -7.02 -5.42
CA ALA A 68 6.20 -7.25 -6.18
C ALA A 68 6.22 -8.63 -6.86
N LYS A 69 5.75 -9.68 -6.17
CA LYS A 69 5.61 -11.03 -6.75
C LYS A 69 4.56 -11.08 -7.87
N ALA A 70 3.43 -10.38 -7.70
CA ALA A 70 2.42 -10.28 -8.74
C ALA A 70 2.96 -9.59 -10.00
N GLN A 71 3.72 -8.51 -9.83
CA GLN A 71 4.38 -7.80 -10.93
C GLN A 71 5.40 -8.68 -11.67
N ARG A 72 6.22 -9.46 -10.95
CA ARG A 72 7.14 -10.44 -11.56
C ARG A 72 6.38 -11.44 -12.43
N LYS A 73 5.27 -11.99 -11.91
CA LYS A 73 4.42 -12.95 -12.63
C LYS A 73 3.82 -12.33 -13.89
N GLN A 74 3.28 -11.12 -13.79
CA GLN A 74 2.71 -10.38 -14.92
C GLN A 74 3.76 -10.08 -15.99
N ARG A 75 4.97 -9.65 -15.60
CA ARG A 75 6.08 -9.39 -16.52
C ARG A 75 6.52 -10.65 -17.27
N LYS A 76 6.63 -11.79 -16.57
CA LYS A 76 6.95 -13.09 -17.18
C LYS A 76 5.86 -13.52 -18.17
N GLN A 77 4.59 -13.28 -17.86
CA GLN A 77 3.46 -13.58 -18.77
C GLN A 77 3.45 -12.67 -20.00
N ALA A 78 3.71 -11.37 -19.82
CA ALA A 78 3.78 -10.40 -20.92
C ALA A 78 4.94 -10.70 -21.88
N GLN A 79 6.09 -11.14 -21.36
CA GLN A 79 7.22 -11.60 -22.18
C GLN A 79 6.87 -12.86 -22.99
N ARG A 80 6.06 -13.77 -22.45
CA ARG A 80 5.61 -14.98 -23.15
C ARG A 80 4.55 -14.68 -24.22
N ASN A 81 3.72 -13.67 -24.02
CA ASN A 81 2.62 -13.31 -24.92
C ASN A 81 3.02 -12.26 -25.99
N ARG A 82 4.29 -11.90 -26.09
CA ARG A 82 4.76 -10.97 -27.13
C ARG A 82 4.77 -11.72 -28.47
N PRO A 83 3.95 -11.33 -29.47
CA PRO A 83 4.06 -11.93 -30.80
C PRO A 83 5.44 -11.59 -31.36
N SER A 84 6.21 -12.63 -31.71
CA SER A 84 7.51 -12.47 -32.35
C SER A 84 7.30 -11.79 -33.70
N SER A 85 7.55 -10.48 -33.76
CA SER A 85 7.60 -9.71 -34.99
C SER A 85 9.01 -9.19 -35.27
N ARG A 86 10.02 -10.06 -35.15
CA ARG A 86 11.25 -9.93 -35.96
C ARG A 86 12.03 -11.23 -35.96
N ALA A 87 11.84 -12.05 -37.00
CA ALA A 87 12.89 -12.93 -37.46
C ALA A 87 13.93 -12.07 -38.22
N LEU A 88 15.19 -12.14 -37.82
CA LEU A 88 16.28 -12.19 -38.79
C LEU A 88 16.81 -13.62 -38.78
N PRO A 89 16.88 -14.30 -39.94
CA PRO A 89 17.56 -15.57 -40.06
C PRO A 89 19.06 -15.28 -40.16
N THR A 90 19.85 -15.76 -39.20
CA THR A 90 21.28 -15.95 -39.42
C THR A 90 21.50 -17.42 -39.66
N SER A 91 21.58 -17.76 -40.94
CA SER A 91 22.05 -19.02 -41.48
C SER A 91 23.57 -19.14 -41.25
N TYR A 92 23.96 -20.11 -40.42
CA TYR A 92 25.23 -20.84 -40.49
C TYR A 92 24.91 -22.21 -39.87
N ASP A 93 24.33 -23.10 -40.66
CA ASP A 93 25.00 -24.18 -41.38
C ASP A 93 25.81 -25.09 -40.43
N GLU A 94 25.13 -26.15 -40.00
CA GLU A 94 25.66 -27.32 -39.33
C GLU A 94 25.64 -28.44 -40.37
N SER A 95 26.80 -28.73 -40.98
CA SER A 95 27.29 -30.07 -41.34
C SER A 95 28.45 -30.01 -42.33
N ALA A 96 29.66 -30.27 -41.84
CA ALA A 96 30.71 -30.87 -42.68
C ALA A 96 31.66 -31.72 -41.84
N MET A 97 31.60 -33.02 -42.10
CA MET A 97 32.62 -34.02 -41.78
C MET A 97 34.02 -33.54 -42.14
N THR A 98 35.00 -33.81 -41.26
CA THR A 98 36.39 -34.06 -41.68
C THR A 98 36.97 -35.20 -40.84
N SER A 99 37.28 -36.31 -41.49
CA SER A 99 38.16 -37.39 -40.98
C SER A 99 39.63 -37.07 -41.28
N SER A 100 40.53 -37.56 -40.40
CA SER A 100 41.99 -37.79 -40.60
C SER A 100 42.86 -36.52 -40.66
N THR A 101 44.02 -36.35 -39.97
CA THR A 101 45.09 -37.29 -39.58
C THR A 101 46.06 -36.60 -38.58
N ASP A 102 46.61 -37.36 -37.63
CA ASP A 102 47.86 -37.27 -36.84
C ASP A 102 48.54 -35.92 -36.45
N HIS A 103 48.72 -35.71 -35.12
CA HIS A 103 50.01 -35.83 -34.39
C HIS A 103 49.89 -35.46 -32.87
N HIS A 104 50.31 -36.38 -31.98
CA HIS A 104 50.96 -36.26 -30.64
C HIS A 104 50.55 -35.10 -29.67
N GLU A 105 50.27 -35.20 -28.37
CA GLU A 105 50.23 -36.19 -27.28
C GLU A 105 49.70 -35.46 -25.98
N PRO A 106 49.60 -36.05 -24.76
CA PRO A 106 48.38 -36.02 -23.94
C PRO A 106 48.51 -35.24 -22.61
N ILE A 107 47.38 -34.78 -22.02
CA ILE A 107 47.24 -34.67 -20.55
C ILE A 107 45.80 -35.04 -20.14
N MET A 108 45.72 -36.03 -19.25
CA MET A 108 44.53 -36.55 -18.56
C MET A 108 43.99 -35.56 -17.52
N SER A 109 42.67 -35.46 -17.37
CA SER A 109 41.98 -35.68 -16.07
C SER A 109 40.47 -35.41 -16.17
N ASP A 110 39.71 -36.51 -16.16
CA ASP A 110 38.44 -36.74 -15.48
C ASP A 110 37.72 -35.52 -14.85
N VAL A 111 36.63 -35.07 -15.49
CA VAL A 111 35.46 -34.53 -14.78
C VAL A 111 34.23 -35.03 -15.50
N SER A 112 33.68 -36.12 -14.98
CA SER A 112 32.32 -36.58 -15.25
C SER A 112 31.33 -35.42 -15.02
N ILE A 113 30.70 -34.94 -16.10
CA ILE A 113 29.58 -33.98 -16.05
C ILE A 113 28.30 -34.80 -15.90
N PRO A 114 27.59 -34.79 -14.76
CA PRO A 114 26.24 -35.34 -14.67
C PRO A 114 25.26 -34.22 -15.02
N VAL A 115 25.13 -33.94 -16.31
CA VAL A 115 24.06 -33.10 -16.84
C VAL A 115 23.45 -33.93 -17.96
N TYR A 116 22.12 -34.00 -18.04
CA TYR A 116 21.31 -34.91 -18.88
C TYR A 116 20.93 -36.26 -18.24
N SER A 117 20.21 -36.22 -17.11
CA SER A 117 19.40 -37.38 -16.69
C SER A 117 18.07 -36.97 -16.04
N GLU A 118 17.47 -35.85 -16.46
CA GLU A 118 16.25 -35.32 -15.83
C GLU A 118 15.08 -35.09 -16.80
N LEU A 119 15.15 -35.60 -18.03
CA LEU A 119 14.12 -35.38 -19.06
C LEU A 119 13.56 -36.66 -19.70
N GLU A 120 13.68 -37.80 -19.02
CA GLU A 120 12.95 -39.01 -19.39
C GLU A 120 12.24 -39.59 -18.15
N GLU A 121 11.32 -38.82 -17.56
CA GLU A 121 10.16 -39.47 -16.95
C GLU A 121 9.33 -40.03 -18.11
N GLU A 122 9.63 -41.27 -18.50
CA GLU A 122 8.75 -42.06 -19.35
C GLU A 122 7.32 -41.93 -18.78
N LEU A 123 6.36 -41.59 -19.63
CA LEU A 123 4.94 -41.45 -19.30
C LEU A 123 4.39 -42.77 -18.71
N SER A 124 4.63 -42.95 -17.43
CA SER A 124 4.20 -44.11 -16.65
C SER A 124 2.75 -43.93 -16.23
N PHE A 125 1.99 -45.03 -16.24
CA PHE A 125 0.62 -45.05 -15.73
C PHE A 125 0.52 -44.50 -14.30
N ASP A 126 1.55 -44.71 -13.46
CA ASP A 126 1.57 -44.14 -12.11
C ASP A 126 1.74 -42.61 -12.12
N ALA A 127 2.55 -42.06 -13.03
CA ALA A 127 2.69 -40.61 -13.21
C ALA A 127 1.38 -39.97 -13.67
N VAL A 128 0.65 -40.62 -14.59
CA VAL A 128 -0.68 -40.19 -15.04
C VAL A 128 -1.70 -40.24 -13.90
N ILE A 129 -1.69 -41.29 -13.07
CA ILE A 129 -2.59 -41.40 -11.92
C ILE A 129 -2.30 -40.31 -10.88
N ARG A 130 -1.02 -40.06 -10.57
CA ARG A 130 -0.61 -38.97 -9.67
C ARG A 130 -1.05 -37.61 -10.23
N PHE A 131 -0.85 -37.37 -11.52
CA PHE A 131 -1.28 -36.15 -12.20
C PHE A 131 -2.80 -35.96 -12.11
N LEU A 132 -3.61 -36.98 -12.44
CA LEU A 132 -5.07 -36.89 -12.40
C LEU A 132 -5.61 -36.69 -10.98
N LYS A 133 -5.01 -37.33 -9.97
CA LYS A 133 -5.34 -37.09 -8.56
C LYS A 133 -5.02 -35.66 -8.15
N ASN A 134 -3.85 -35.15 -8.53
CA ASN A 134 -3.48 -33.76 -8.28
C ASN A 134 -4.42 -32.78 -8.99
N GLN A 135 -4.79 -33.05 -10.25
CA GLN A 135 -5.71 -32.23 -11.03
C GLN A 135 -7.11 -32.20 -10.41
N LYS A 136 -7.60 -33.33 -9.89
CA LYS A 136 -8.87 -33.39 -9.14
C LYS A 136 -8.82 -32.56 -7.86
N ASN A 137 -7.72 -32.63 -7.11
CA ASN A 137 -7.51 -31.83 -5.91
C ASN A 137 -7.42 -30.33 -6.23
N LEU A 138 -6.72 -29.98 -7.30
CA LEU A 138 -6.63 -28.61 -7.80
C LEU A 138 -8.01 -28.08 -8.20
N SER A 139 -8.81 -28.87 -8.93
CA SER A 139 -10.18 -28.51 -9.29
C SER A 139 -11.06 -28.25 -8.06
N LYS A 140 -10.95 -29.08 -7.02
CA LYS A 140 -11.63 -28.82 -5.74
C LYS A 140 -11.17 -27.53 -5.08
N ARG A 141 -9.86 -27.26 -5.08
CA ARG A 141 -9.31 -26.03 -4.49
C ARG A 141 -9.75 -24.80 -5.27
N ILE A 142 -9.80 -24.87 -6.59
CA ILE A 142 -10.32 -23.79 -7.44
C ILE A 142 -11.77 -23.49 -7.08
N LYS A 143 -12.65 -24.51 -7.06
CA LYS A 143 -14.06 -24.31 -6.67
C LYS A 143 -14.23 -23.70 -5.28
N GLN A 144 -13.41 -24.14 -4.33
CA GLN A 144 -13.42 -23.57 -2.98
C GLN A 144 -13.01 -22.09 -2.99
N MET A 145 -11.96 -21.75 -3.73
CA MET A 145 -11.51 -20.35 -3.87
C MET A 145 -12.53 -19.49 -4.62
N GLU A 146 -13.19 -20.01 -5.65
CA GLU A 146 -14.26 -19.33 -6.37
C GLU A 146 -15.42 -19.00 -5.42
N LYS A 147 -15.84 -19.96 -4.58
CA LYS A 147 -16.87 -19.74 -3.57
C LYS A 147 -16.47 -18.70 -2.53
N GLU A 148 -15.24 -18.78 -2.00
CA GLU A 148 -14.72 -17.79 -1.05
C GLU A 148 -14.64 -16.40 -1.67
N LEU A 149 -14.32 -16.30 -2.98
CA LEU A 149 -14.30 -15.04 -3.71
C LEU A 149 -15.71 -14.45 -3.82
N GLU A 150 -16.69 -15.26 -4.21
CA GLU A 150 -18.10 -14.84 -4.31
C GLU A 150 -18.64 -14.35 -2.95
N GLU A 151 -18.43 -15.12 -1.87
CA GLU A 151 -18.83 -14.71 -0.51
C GLU A 151 -18.18 -13.39 -0.08
N LYS A 152 -16.91 -13.15 -0.45
CA LYS A 152 -16.19 -11.91 -0.14
C LYS A 152 -16.65 -10.73 -0.99
N GLU A 153 -17.01 -10.96 -2.25
CA GLU A 153 -17.57 -9.93 -3.12
C GLU A 153 -18.93 -9.47 -2.61
N GLU A 154 -19.79 -10.38 -2.16
CA GLU A 154 -21.06 -10.05 -1.52
C GLU A 154 -20.87 -9.24 -0.22
N GLU A 155 -19.95 -9.67 0.65
CA GLU A 155 -19.60 -8.94 1.88
C GLU A 155 -19.11 -7.52 1.59
N LEU A 156 -18.27 -7.34 0.55
CA LEU A 156 -17.80 -6.03 0.12
C LEU A 156 -18.94 -5.13 -0.37
N VAL A 157 -19.91 -5.68 -1.11
CA VAL A 157 -21.08 -4.92 -1.56
C VAL A 157 -21.91 -4.47 -0.36
N GLN A 158 -22.17 -5.36 0.60
CA GLN A 158 -22.92 -5.04 1.82
C GLN A 158 -22.23 -3.94 2.64
N LEU A 159 -20.93 -4.10 2.91
CA LEU A 159 -20.16 -3.09 3.67
C LEU A 159 -20.12 -1.74 2.96
N ARG A 160 -20.01 -1.71 1.62
CA ARG A 160 -20.07 -0.47 0.86
C ARG A 160 -21.44 0.19 0.95
N GLN A 161 -22.51 -0.59 0.91
CA GLN A 161 -23.87 -0.08 1.05
C GLN A 161 -24.10 0.49 2.46
N GLU A 162 -23.68 -0.22 3.50
CA GLU A 162 -23.74 0.26 4.88
C GLU A 162 -22.93 1.53 5.07
N ASN A 163 -21.69 1.58 4.55
CA ASN A 163 -20.85 2.77 4.62
C ASN A 163 -21.50 3.97 3.91
N ASN A 164 -22.10 3.75 2.73
CA ASN A 164 -22.85 4.79 2.03
C ASN A 164 -24.04 5.29 2.86
N GLN A 165 -24.78 4.37 3.50
CA GLN A 165 -25.92 4.69 4.33
C GLN A 165 -25.52 5.50 5.58
N MET A 166 -24.47 5.06 6.28
CA MET A 166 -23.92 5.77 7.44
C MET A 166 -23.41 7.16 7.05
N ASN A 167 -22.73 7.30 5.91
CA ASN A 167 -22.30 8.61 5.40
C ASN A 167 -23.48 9.53 5.09
N LYS A 168 -24.58 9.00 4.53
CA LYS A 168 -25.80 9.80 4.32
C LYS A 168 -26.39 10.28 5.64
N GLN A 169 -26.50 9.40 6.63
CA GLN A 169 -26.99 9.76 7.97
C GLN A 169 -26.09 10.81 8.64
N LEU A 170 -24.78 10.65 8.53
CA LEU A 170 -23.81 11.60 9.06
C LEU A 170 -23.95 12.98 8.39
N ASN A 171 -24.06 13.03 7.06
CA ASN A 171 -24.26 14.28 6.33
C ASN A 171 -25.59 14.96 6.69
N HIS A 172 -26.66 14.17 6.87
CA HIS A 172 -27.94 14.70 7.32
C HIS A 172 -27.83 15.32 8.71
N ALA A 173 -27.26 14.59 9.68
CA ALA A 173 -27.06 15.09 11.03
C ALA A 173 -26.14 16.32 11.09
N LEU A 174 -25.10 16.38 10.25
CA LEU A 174 -24.23 17.56 10.13
C LEU A 174 -24.99 18.77 9.60
N THR A 175 -25.86 18.58 8.61
CA THR A 175 -26.70 19.65 8.07
C THR A 175 -27.67 20.16 9.12
N ASP A 176 -28.35 19.26 9.83
CA ASP A 176 -29.27 19.63 10.91
C ASP A 176 -28.55 20.38 12.03
N TYR A 177 -27.35 19.94 12.40
CA TYR A 177 -26.51 20.63 13.37
C TYR A 177 -26.12 22.04 12.89
N GLN A 178 -25.81 22.22 11.60
CA GLN A 178 -25.52 23.53 11.03
C GLN A 178 -26.74 24.47 11.12
N VAL A 179 -27.91 23.99 10.71
CA VAL A 179 -29.17 24.76 10.79
C VAL A 179 -29.45 25.20 12.23
N VAL A 180 -29.37 24.26 13.17
CA VAL A 180 -29.58 24.55 14.60
C VAL A 180 -28.56 25.56 15.13
N ASN A 181 -27.29 25.47 14.72
CA ASN A 181 -26.25 26.42 15.11
C ASN A 181 -26.48 27.82 14.52
N GLU A 182 -26.96 27.90 13.28
CA GLU A 182 -27.37 29.17 12.67
C GLU A 182 -28.53 29.79 13.46
N ASP A 183 -29.56 29.00 13.78
CA ASP A 183 -30.69 29.45 14.61
C ASP A 183 -30.22 29.93 16.00
N TYR A 184 -29.31 29.20 16.65
CA TYR A 184 -28.71 29.64 17.93
C TYR A 184 -28.00 30.98 17.80
N ARG A 185 -27.26 31.23 16.71
CA ARG A 185 -26.59 32.52 16.47
C ARG A 185 -27.61 33.64 16.26
N THR A 186 -28.69 33.39 15.52
CA THR A 186 -29.75 34.39 15.34
C THR A 186 -30.43 34.72 16.66
N LEU A 187 -30.69 33.72 17.51
CA LEU A 187 -31.26 33.91 18.83
C LEU A 187 -30.36 34.79 19.70
N ILE A 188 -29.05 34.53 19.73
CA ILE A 188 -28.08 35.37 20.45
C ILE A 188 -28.09 36.80 19.93
N GLN A 189 -28.12 37.00 18.61
CA GLN A 189 -28.20 38.36 18.01
C GLN A 189 -29.48 39.10 18.41
N ILE A 190 -30.63 38.41 18.41
CA ILE A 190 -31.91 38.98 18.85
C ILE A 190 -31.83 39.34 20.35
N MET A 191 -31.27 38.45 21.18
CA MET A 191 -31.08 38.71 22.61
C MET A 191 -30.19 39.93 22.86
N ASP A 192 -29.07 40.06 22.16
CA ASP A 192 -28.17 41.20 22.30
C ASP A 192 -28.79 42.50 21.78
N ARG A 193 -29.57 42.44 20.69
CA ARG A 193 -30.36 43.58 20.20
C ARG A 193 -31.43 44.01 21.21
N ALA A 194 -32.17 43.06 21.78
CA ALA A 194 -33.16 43.33 22.81
C ALA A 194 -32.53 43.92 24.07
N ARG A 195 -31.38 43.37 24.50
CA ARG A 195 -30.57 43.91 25.61
C ARG A 195 -30.15 45.37 25.34
N LYS A 196 -29.68 45.66 24.13
CA LYS A 196 -29.26 47.01 23.73
C LYS A 196 -30.43 47.99 23.69
N MET A 197 -31.59 47.57 23.18
CA MET A 197 -32.79 48.42 23.19
C MET A 197 -33.29 48.69 24.60
N ALA A 198 -33.35 47.68 25.47
CA ALA A 198 -33.76 47.87 26.87
C ALA A 198 -32.87 48.88 27.61
N LEU A 199 -31.55 48.81 27.38
CA LEU A 199 -30.59 49.74 27.98
C LEU A 199 -30.76 51.18 27.48
N LEU A 200 -31.08 51.37 26.20
CA LEU A 200 -31.28 52.69 25.59
C LEU A 200 -32.62 53.33 25.99
N THR A 201 -33.68 52.53 26.16
CA THR A 201 -34.97 53.04 26.67
C THR A 201 -34.88 53.57 28.11
N ASP A 202 -34.00 52.99 28.95
CA ASP A 202 -33.78 53.51 30.30
C ASP A 202 -33.15 54.91 30.29
N ASP A 203 -32.29 55.23 29.32
CA ASP A 203 -31.66 56.56 29.17
C ASP A 203 -32.64 57.60 28.58
N GLU A 204 -33.45 57.24 27.57
CA GLU A 204 -34.45 58.14 26.98
C GLU A 204 -35.60 58.48 27.96
N ASP A 205 -36.03 57.54 28.81
CA ASP A 205 -37.06 57.77 29.84
C ASP A 205 -36.54 58.56 31.07
N LEU A 206 -35.22 58.66 31.25
CA LEU A 206 -34.60 59.52 32.27
C LEU A 206 -34.48 60.97 31.80
N ASP A 207 -34.16 61.19 30.52
CA ASP A 207 -34.05 62.53 29.92
C ASP A 207 -35.41 63.14 29.53
N ALA A 208 -36.46 62.32 29.30
CA ALA A 208 -37.81 62.80 29.01
C ALA A 208 -38.62 63.24 30.25
N LYS A 209 -38.12 63.03 31.47
CA LYS A 209 -38.81 63.48 32.70
C LYS A 209 -38.51 64.97 32.95
N PRO A 210 -39.54 65.84 32.97
CA PRO A 210 -39.32 67.26 33.23
C PRO A 210 -38.65 67.45 34.60
N LYS A 211 -37.46 68.07 34.62
CA LYS A 211 -36.75 68.42 35.86
C LYS A 211 -37.48 69.59 36.51
N PHE A 212 -37.94 69.42 37.75
CA PHE A 212 -38.52 70.50 38.54
C PHE A 212 -37.53 70.91 39.62
N LYS A 213 -37.40 72.23 39.85
CA LYS A 213 -36.63 72.79 40.96
C LYS A 213 -37.57 73.62 41.83
N MET A 214 -37.41 73.48 43.14
CA MET A 214 -38.19 74.23 44.13
C MET A 214 -37.58 75.63 44.32
N ASP A 215 -38.40 76.67 44.20
CA ASP A 215 -38.00 78.04 44.49
C ASP A 215 -37.90 78.29 46.02
N ALA A 216 -37.38 79.45 46.41
CA ALA A 216 -37.22 79.81 47.82
C ALA A 216 -38.56 79.99 48.58
N ASN A 217 -39.68 80.01 47.87
CA ASN A 217 -41.03 80.14 48.41
C ASN A 217 -41.76 78.78 48.49
N GLY A 218 -41.13 77.69 48.04
CA GLY A 218 -41.67 76.33 48.08
C GLY A 218 -42.50 75.92 46.85
N ASN A 219 -42.56 76.73 45.79
CA ASN A 219 -43.23 76.36 44.55
C ASN A 219 -42.27 75.61 43.60
N LEU A 220 -42.76 74.58 42.91
CA LEU A 220 -41.97 73.83 41.92
C LEU A 220 -42.12 74.46 40.53
N GLU A 221 -41.02 74.94 39.96
CA GLU A 221 -40.96 75.40 38.57
C GLU A 221 -40.24 74.36 37.70
N ARG A 222 -40.68 74.26 36.43
CA ARG A 222 -40.05 73.37 35.45
C ARG A 222 -38.77 74.03 34.94
N VAL A 223 -37.67 73.29 34.98
CA VAL A 223 -36.38 73.70 34.43
C VAL A 223 -36.31 73.15 33.01
N ASP A 224 -36.22 74.04 32.02
CA ASP A 224 -35.96 73.67 30.61
C ASP A 224 -34.49 73.25 30.41
#